data_AF-A0A4R8GT28-F1
#
_entry.id   AF-A0A4R8GT28-F1
#
_cell.length_a   1.000
_cell.length_b   1.000
_cell.length_c   1.000
_cell.angle_alpha   90.00
_cell.angle_beta   90.00
_cell.angle_gamma   90.00
#
_symmetry.space_group_name_H-M   'P 1'
#
loop_
_entity.id
_entity.type
_entity.pdbx_description
1 polymer ?
#
loop_
_entity_poly.entity_id
_entity_poly.type
_entity_poly.pdbx_seq_one_letter_code
_entity_poly.pdbx_strand_id
1 'polypeptide(L)' 'MAVIPSALFLLIILGVIISLIVVSIRNGVSGIKLMLLGINITLFGGIIAVDPNSNLAGIEYLIAVTGLIISIVGSRKKD' A
#
# COMPACT_ATOMS: atom_id res chain seq x y z
N MET A 1 -16.77 -22.32 -2.36
CA MET A 1 -17.06 -21.72 -1.04
C MET A 1 -15.82 -21.12 -0.34
N ALA A 2 -14.78 -20.70 -1.08
CA ALA A 2 -13.54 -20.13 -0.51
C ALA A 2 -13.34 -18.62 -0.82
N VAL A 3 -14.23 -18.03 -1.63
CA VAL A 3 -14.16 -16.61 -2.05
C VAL A 3 -14.49 -15.62 -0.92
N ILE A 4 -15.34 -16.02 0.03
CA ILE A 4 -15.75 -15.18 1.15
C ILE A 4 -14.59 -14.97 2.15
N PRO A 5 -13.85 -16.01 2.60
CA PRO A 5 -12.72 -15.81 3.50
C PRO A 5 -11.54 -15.08 2.84
N SER A 6 -11.26 -15.31 1.56
CA SER A 6 -10.19 -14.59 0.85
C SER A 6 -10.52 -13.11 0.66
N ALA A 7 -11.77 -12.77 0.35
CA ALA A 7 -12.23 -11.38 0.25
C ALA A 7 -12.19 -10.64 1.61
N LEU A 8 -12.53 -11.32 2.71
CA LEU A 8 -12.43 -10.75 4.06
C LEU A 8 -10.98 -10.46 4.45
N PHE A 9 -10.07 -11.39 4.18
CA PHE A 9 -8.64 -11.20 4.43
C PHE A 9 -8.06 -10.00 3.68
N LEU A 10 -8.51 -9.81 2.44
CA LEU A 10 -8.15 -8.68 1.59
C LEU A 10 -8.64 -7.35 2.15
N LEU A 11 -9.90 -7.30 2.59
CA LEU A 11 -10.53 -6.10 3.15
C LEU A 11 -9.83 -5.68 4.46
N ILE A 12 -9.39 -6.65 5.25
CA ILE A 12 -8.56 -6.43 6.44
C ILE A 12 -7.20 -5.84 6.06
N ILE A 13 -6.50 -6.41 5.07
CA ILE A 13 -5.19 -5.90 4.62
C ILE A 13 -5.31 -4.46 4.10
N LEU A 14 -6.31 -4.17 3.27
CA LEU A 14 -6.56 -2.81 2.78
C LEU A 14 -6.88 -1.85 3.92
N GLY A 15 -7.73 -2.26 4.87
CA GLY A 15 -8.04 -1.46 6.06
C GLY A 15 -6.80 -1.17 6.92
N VAL A 16 -5.92 -2.16 7.09
CA VAL A 16 -4.65 -2.00 7.80
C VAL A 16 -3.73 -1.02 7.06
N ILE A 17 -3.56 -1.16 5.75
CA ILE A 17 -2.73 -0.23 4.95
C ILE A 17 -3.28 1.19 5.05
N ILE A 18 -4.59 1.39 4.87
CA ILE A 18 -5.25 2.70 4.94
C ILE A 18 -5.10 3.32 6.35
N SER A 19 -5.35 2.54 7.40
CA SER A 19 -5.21 3.02 8.78
C SER A 19 -3.76 3.41 9.10
N LEU A 20 -2.78 2.66 8.61
CA LEU A 20 -1.35 2.98 8.77
C LEU A 20 -0.99 4.31 8.10
N ILE A 21 -1.55 4.59 6.92
CA ILE A 21 -1.39 5.87 6.23
C ILE A 21 -2.00 7.01 7.04
N VAL A 22 -3.24 6.85 7.52
CA VAL A 22 -3.95 7.88 8.30
C VAL A 22 -3.23 8.18 9.62
N VAL A 23 -2.73 7.15 10.31
CA VAL A 23 -1.96 7.30 11.55
C VAL A 23 -0.62 7.98 11.28
N SER A 24 0.09 7.60 10.21
CA SER A 24 1.37 8.21 9.84
C SER A 24 1.21 9.69 9.47
N ILE A 25 0.12 10.06 8.81
CA ILE A 25 -0.24 11.47 8.54
C ILE A 25 -0.52 12.21 9.85
N ARG A 26 -1.30 11.62 10.77
CA ARG A 26 -1.67 12.24 12.07
C ARG A 26 -0.48 12.47 13.00
N ASN A 27 0.50 11.57 13.01
CA ASN A 27 1.63 11.62 13.94
C ASN A 27 2.75 12.60 13.55
N GLY A 28 2.52 13.48 12.57
CA GLY A 28 3.53 14.47 12.18
C GLY A 28 4.79 13.86 11.54
N VAL A 29 4.69 12.64 11.00
CA VAL A 29 5.83 11.96 10.36
C VAL A 29 6.35 12.79 9.20
N SER A 30 7.68 12.94 9.09
CA SER A 30 8.31 13.71 8.03
C SER A 30 7.81 13.32 6.64
N GLY A 31 7.64 14.31 5.76
CA GLY A 31 7.18 14.09 4.38
C GLY A 31 8.06 13.10 3.63
N ILE A 32 9.38 13.19 3.83
CA ILE A 32 10.37 12.26 3.25
C ILE A 32 10.15 10.82 3.73
N LYS A 33 9.87 10.60 5.02
CA LYS A 33 9.59 9.27 5.56
C LYS A 33 8.31 8.68 4.97
N LEU A 34 7.26 9.49 4.80
CA LEU A 34 6.02 9.08 4.17
C LEU A 34 6.24 8.75 2.67
N MET A 35 7.06 9.54 1.99
CA MET A 35 7.42 9.33 0.59
C MET A 35 8.14 7.98 0.40
N LEU A 36 9.12 7.69 1.26
CA LEU A 36 9.88 6.43 1.24
C LEU A 36 9.01 5.22 1.60
N LEU A 37 8.03 5.38 2.49
CA LEU A 37 7.04 4.34 2.78
C LEU A 37 6.22 4.01 1.52
N GLY A 38 5.71 5.05 0.84
CA GLY A 38 4.96 4.87 -0.41
C GLY A 38 5.77 4.18 -1.51
N ILE A 39 7.05 4.56 -1.67
CA ILE A 39 7.95 3.91 -2.64
C ILE A 39 8.14 2.43 -2.29
N ASN A 40 8.39 2.08 -1.02
CA ASN A 40 8.52 0.69 -0.60
C ASN A 40 7.26 -0.15 -0.89
N ILE A 41 6.07 0.40 -0.62
CA ILE A 41 4.81 -0.27 -0.91
C ILE A 41 4.60 -0.43 -2.43
N THR A 42 4.98 0.58 -3.22
CA THR A 42 4.90 0.53 -4.69
C THR A 42 5.77 -0.59 -5.24
N LEU A 43 7.02 -0.66 -4.78
CA LEU A 43 7.97 -1.69 -5.19
C LEU A 43 7.53 -3.07 -4.74
N PHE A 44 7.01 -3.21 -3.51
CA PHE A 44 6.49 -4.47 -3.01
C PHE A 44 5.33 -4.99 -3.87
N GLY A 45 4.33 -4.14 -4.14
CA GLY A 45 3.22 -4.49 -5.03
C GLY A 45 3.67 -4.78 -6.46
N GLY A 46 4.63 -3.99 -6.97
CA GLY A 46 5.19 -4.16 -8.32
C GLY A 46 5.99 -5.46 -8.50
N ILE A 47 6.81 -5.84 -7.52
CA ILE A 47 7.57 -7.11 -7.56
C ILE A 47 6.61 -8.30 -7.58
N ILE A 48 5.58 -8.28 -6.73
CA ILE A 48 4.55 -9.33 -6.71
C ILE A 48 3.80 -9.37 -8.04
N ALA A 49 3.51 -8.22 -8.65
CA ALA A 49 2.80 -8.17 -9.93
C ALA A 49 3.59 -8.73 -11.13
N VAL A 50 4.92 -8.65 -11.07
CA VAL A 50 5.79 -9.12 -12.15
C VAL A 50 6.24 -10.57 -11.95
N ASP A 51 6.18 -11.10 -10.72
CA ASP A 51 6.54 -12.48 -10.43
C ASP A 51 5.42 -13.45 -10.87
N PRO A 52 5.66 -14.33 -11.86
CA PRO A 52 4.63 -15.26 -12.34
C PRO A 52 4.25 -16.35 -11.32
N ASN A 53 5.06 -16.57 -10.27
CA ASN A 53 4.73 -17.50 -9.19
C ASN A 53 3.88 -16.86 -8.08
N SER A 54 3.79 -15.53 -8.07
CA SER A 54 2.98 -14.77 -7.13
C SER A 54 1.72 -14.30 -7.84
N ASN A 55 0.56 -14.83 -7.44
CA ASN A 55 -0.71 -14.43 -8.03
C ASN A 55 -1.72 -14.09 -6.93
N LEU A 56 -1.88 -12.79 -6.69
CA LEU A 56 -2.87 -12.22 -5.80
C LEU A 56 -4.10 -11.74 -6.59
N ALA A 57 -4.41 -12.35 -7.73
CA ALA A 57 -5.62 -12.09 -8.51
C ALA A 57 -5.85 -10.60 -8.85
N GLY A 58 -4.79 -9.86 -9.14
CA GLY A 58 -4.82 -8.44 -9.50
C GLY A 58 -4.67 -7.47 -8.33
N ILE A 59 -4.62 -7.95 -7.08
CA ILE A 59 -4.48 -7.09 -5.89
C ILE A 59 -3.08 -6.47 -5.79
N GLU A 60 -2.06 -7.17 -6.30
CA GLU A 60 -0.70 -6.65 -6.46
C GLU A 60 -0.64 -5.26 -7.12
N TYR A 61 -1.46 -5.03 -8.15
CA TYR A 61 -1.56 -3.73 -8.81
C TYR A 61 -2.21 -2.67 -7.92
N LEU A 62 -3.22 -3.04 -7.13
CA LEU A 62 -3.85 -2.14 -6.15
C LEU A 62 -2.85 -1.72 -5.07
N ILE A 63 -2.01 -2.65 -4.60
CA ILE A 63 -0.94 -2.36 -3.65
C ILE A 63 0.07 -1.39 -4.26
N ALA A 64 0.50 -1.65 -5.51
CA ALA A 64 1.45 -0.79 -6.21
C ALA A 64 0.91 0.64 -6.37
N VAL A 65 -0.34 0.79 -6.81
CA VAL A 65 -1.00 2.09 -6.96
C VAL A 65 -1.19 2.81 -5.63
N THR A 66 -1.57 2.08 -4.58
CA THR A 66 -1.73 2.66 -3.24
C THR A 66 -0.41 3.19 -2.72
N GLY A 67 0.68 2.42 -2.87
CA GLY A 67 2.04 2.88 -2.56
C GLY A 67 2.40 4.17 -3.30
N LEU A 68 2.07 4.26 -4.58
CA LEU A 68 2.36 5.42 -5.41
C LEU A 68 1.62 6.67 -4.89
N ILE A 69 0.35 6.53 -4.55
CA ILE A 69 -0.45 7.61 -3.97
C ILE A 69 0.18 8.11 -2.67
N ILE A 70 0.59 7.21 -1.78
CA ILE A 70 1.25 7.57 -0.51
C ILE A 70 2.56 8.32 -0.79
N SER A 71 3.34 7.87 -1.78
CA SER A 71 4.59 8.51 -2.15
C SER A 71 4.37 9.95 -2.60
N ILE A 72 3.36 10.18 -3.45
CA ILE A 72 2.98 11.52 -3.92
C ILE A 72 2.50 12.40 -2.77
N VAL A 73 1.69 11.85 -1.85
CA VAL A 73 1.22 12.58 -0.66
C VAL A 73 2.40 12.97 0.23
N GLY A 74 3.36 12.06 0.43
CA GLY A 74 4.58 12.33 1.21
C GLY A 74 5.45 13.40 0.57
N SER A 75 5.63 13.34 -0.75
CA SER A 75 6.39 14.32 -1.52
C SER A 75 5.79 15.73 -1.47
N ARG A 76 4.45 15.85 -1.39
CA ARG A 76 3.75 17.13 -1.25
C ARG A 76 3.72 17.67 0.18
N LYS A 77 4.03 16.84 1.18
CA LYS A 77 4.05 17.28 2.57
C LYS A 77 5.30 18.13 2.80
N LYS A 78 5.09 19.42 3.05
CA LYS A 78 6.16 20.30 3.54
C LYS A 78 6.47 19.89 4.98
N ASP A 79 7.73 19.53 5.20
CA ASP A 79 8.31 19.31 6.54
C ASP A 79 8.33 20.62 7.34
#